data_AF-A0A948GNN2-F1
#
_entry.id   AF-A0A948GNN2-F1
#
_cell.length_a   1.000
_cell.length_b   1.000
_cell.length_c   1.000
_cell.angle_alpha   90.00
_cell.angle_beta   90.00
_cell.angle_gamma   90.00
#
_symmetry.space_group_name_H-M   'P 1'
#
loop_
_entity.id
_entity.type
_entity.pdbx_description
1 polymer ?
#
loop_
_entity_poly.entity_id
_entity_poly.type
_entity_poly.pdbx_seq_one_letter_code
_entity_poly.pdbx_strand_id
1 'polypeptide(L)'
;MNAPDPIIAPAGFLARLRAAGVEPGDGPELQLTKSLLVLATGLVTAATMVWVGIYQLLGLRFSATLPFAFQLLLVGNMLLYVRTRNFEFFRISQLGLFLFLPLVAQWTVGNVIASSGVVLWSVLAPVGAMLCIGVRQSLGWFFAWVVLTALSGAVDYYLADPVFGQHGPVPERVSLVFFALNFIAVVSIIYALMFFAVEQKRRIQEKLEQSRREIERAKDAADKLFGSMLL
;
A
#
# COMPACT_ATOMS: atom_id res chain seq x y z
N MET A 1 -51.57 0.66 -0.01
CA MET A 1 -50.63 1.75 0.35
C MET A 1 -49.28 1.09 0.50
N ASN A 2 -48.53 0.96 -0.61
CA ASN A 2 -47.26 0.24 -0.63
C ASN A 2 -46.16 1.18 -0.14
N ALA A 3 -45.39 0.73 0.86
CA ALA A 3 -44.19 1.41 1.29
C ALA A 3 -43.18 1.43 0.12
N PRO A 4 -42.48 2.55 -0.12
CA PRO A 4 -41.44 2.60 -1.14
C PRO A 4 -40.24 1.73 -0.73
N ASP A 5 -39.74 0.93 -1.68
CA ASP A 5 -38.55 0.10 -1.50
C ASP A 5 -37.34 0.95 -1.09
N PRO A 6 -36.45 0.45 -0.20
CA PRO A 6 -35.25 1.16 0.18
C PRO A 6 -34.32 1.29 -1.03
N ILE A 7 -34.00 2.53 -1.40
CA ILE A 7 -33.00 2.85 -2.42
C ILE A 7 -31.65 2.33 -1.95
N ILE A 8 -31.22 1.19 -2.48
CA ILE A 8 -29.85 0.69 -2.32
C ILE A 8 -28.95 1.66 -3.08
N ALA A 9 -28.35 2.61 -2.36
CA ALA A 9 -27.33 3.48 -2.93
C ALA A 9 -26.24 2.61 -3.58
N PRO A 10 -25.83 2.88 -4.84
CA PRO A 10 -24.82 2.07 -5.50
C PRO A 10 -23.54 2.13 -4.65
N ALA A 11 -23.11 0.98 -4.15
CA ALA A 11 -21.87 0.84 -3.39
C ALA A 11 -20.75 1.55 -4.17
N GLY A 12 -20.17 2.60 -3.57
CA GLY A 12 -19.17 3.43 -4.23
C GLY A 12 -18.01 2.59 -4.78
N PHE A 13 -17.26 3.12 -5.76
CA PHE A 13 -16.13 2.43 -6.39
C PHE A 13 -15.16 1.80 -5.36
N LEU A 14 -14.93 2.49 -4.24
CA LEU A 14 -14.19 1.98 -3.06
C LEU A 14 -14.83 0.76 -2.40
N ALA A 15 -16.15 0.71 -2.24
CA ALA A 15 -16.87 -0.44 -1.69
C ALA A 15 -16.88 -1.63 -2.65
N ARG A 16 -16.94 -1.38 -3.97
CA ARG A 16 -16.79 -2.42 -5.01
C ARG A 16 -15.37 -2.99 -5.08
N LEU A 17 -14.34 -2.14 -4.98
CA LEU A 17 -12.94 -2.58 -4.83
C LEU A 17 -12.73 -3.37 -3.54
N ARG A 18 -13.39 -2.96 -2.46
CA ARG A 18 -13.37 -3.67 -1.17
C ARG A 18 -14.04 -5.04 -1.26
N ALA A 19 -15.13 -5.16 -2.02
CA ALA A 19 -15.84 -6.42 -2.25
C ALA A 19 -15.14 -7.36 -3.26
N ALA A 20 -14.31 -6.83 -4.16
CA ALA A 20 -13.71 -7.62 -5.25
C ALA A 20 -12.67 -8.66 -4.81
N GLY A 21 -12.24 -8.65 -3.54
CA GLY A 21 -11.29 -9.63 -3.01
C GLY A 21 -11.45 -9.97 -1.52
N VAL A 22 -12.46 -9.44 -0.84
CA VAL A 22 -12.77 -9.78 0.55
C VAL A 22 -13.90 -10.80 0.55
N GLU A 23 -13.61 -12.01 1.02
CA GLU A 23 -14.61 -13.09 1.08
C GLU A 23 -15.42 -12.99 2.39
N PRO A 24 -16.72 -13.31 2.38
CA PRO A 24 -17.57 -13.22 3.58
C PRO A 24 -17.08 -14.04 4.78
N GLY A 25 -16.23 -15.05 4.55
CA GLY A 25 -15.61 -15.90 5.58
C GLY A 25 -14.25 -15.43 6.08
N ASP A 26 -13.68 -14.36 5.52
CA ASP A 26 -12.38 -13.84 5.96
C ASP A 26 -12.50 -13.28 7.39
N GLY A 27 -11.54 -13.65 8.27
CA GLY A 27 -11.41 -13.03 9.58
C GLY A 27 -11.14 -11.52 9.47
N PRO A 28 -11.55 -10.70 10.46
CA PRO A 28 -11.48 -9.24 10.38
C PRO A 28 -10.07 -8.69 10.13
N GLU A 29 -9.03 -9.35 10.63
CA GLU A 29 -7.64 -8.98 10.36
C GLU A 29 -7.24 -9.22 8.90
N LEU A 30 -7.64 -10.35 8.31
CA LEU A 30 -7.36 -10.68 6.91
C LEU A 30 -8.07 -9.71 5.97
N GLN A 31 -9.31 -9.32 6.28
CA GLN A 31 -10.05 -8.29 5.52
C GLN A 31 -9.34 -6.94 5.54
N LEU A 32 -8.80 -6.55 6.71
CA LEU A 32 -8.05 -5.31 6.87
C LEU A 32 -6.78 -5.33 6.00
N THR A 33 -6.01 -6.41 6.11
CA THR A 33 -4.76 -6.60 5.35
C THR A 33 -5.01 -6.60 3.83
N LYS A 34 -6.03 -7.31 3.35
CA LYS A 34 -6.46 -7.28 1.94
C LYS A 34 -6.81 -5.86 1.49
N SER A 35 -7.60 -5.15 2.29
CA SER A 35 -8.02 -3.76 1.99
C SER A 35 -6.82 -2.81 1.92
N LEU A 36 -5.85 -2.95 2.84
CA LEU A 36 -4.63 -2.14 2.87
C LEU A 36 -3.77 -2.33 1.62
N LEU A 37 -3.55 -3.58 1.18
CA LEU A 37 -2.77 -3.83 -0.04
C LEU A 37 -3.45 -3.30 -1.29
N VAL A 38 -4.77 -3.48 -1.40
CA VAL A 38 -5.54 -2.95 -2.53
C VAL A 38 -5.51 -1.42 -2.53
N LEU A 39 -5.66 -0.79 -1.37
CA LEU A 39 -5.55 0.67 -1.21
C LEU A 39 -4.15 1.17 -1.61
N ALA A 40 -3.09 0.54 -1.08
CA ALA A 40 -1.71 0.87 -1.43
C ALA A 40 -1.48 0.78 -2.95
N THR A 41 -1.91 -0.32 -3.55
CA THR A 41 -1.81 -0.56 -4.99
C THR A 41 -2.53 0.52 -5.79
N GLY A 42 -3.76 0.86 -5.39
CA GLY A 42 -4.54 1.92 -6.03
C GLY A 42 -3.87 3.29 -5.92
N LEU A 43 -3.33 3.65 -4.75
CA LEU A 43 -2.64 4.92 -4.53
C LEU A 43 -1.35 5.02 -5.36
N VAL A 44 -0.54 3.96 -5.39
CA VAL A 44 0.70 3.91 -6.21
C VAL A 44 0.37 4.00 -7.70
N THR A 45 -0.67 3.30 -8.15
CA THR A 45 -1.15 3.33 -9.54
C THR A 45 -1.62 4.74 -9.94
N ALA A 46 -2.35 5.42 -9.05
CA ALA A 46 -2.80 6.79 -9.27
C ALA A 46 -1.63 7.79 -9.29
N ALA A 47 -0.70 7.66 -8.35
CA ALA A 47 0.50 8.51 -8.30
C ALA A 47 1.34 8.38 -9.57
N THR A 48 1.51 7.15 -10.08
CA THR A 48 2.24 6.89 -11.33
C THR A 48 1.55 7.56 -12.53
N MET A 49 0.21 7.55 -12.60
CA MET A 49 -0.54 8.25 -13.66
C MET A 49 -0.34 9.77 -13.60
N VAL A 50 -0.40 10.35 -12.39
CA VAL A 50 -0.11 11.78 -12.18
C VAL A 50 1.31 12.11 -12.63
N TRP A 51 2.26 11.23 -12.31
CA TRP A 51 3.66 11.37 -12.67
C TRP A 51 3.89 11.42 -14.19
N VAL A 52 3.31 10.45 -14.93
CA VAL A 52 3.35 10.45 -16.39
C VAL A 52 2.75 11.75 -16.95
N GLY A 53 1.64 12.24 -16.39
CA GLY A 53 1.05 13.51 -16.76
C GLY A 53 1.98 14.71 -16.57
N ILE A 54 2.70 14.77 -15.45
CA ILE A 54 3.66 15.86 -15.15
C ILE A 54 4.83 15.84 -16.14
N TYR A 55 5.41 14.67 -16.44
CA TYR A 55 6.51 14.56 -17.42
C TYR A 55 6.08 15.02 -18.82
N GLN A 56 4.87 14.64 -19.23
CA GLN A 56 4.30 15.05 -20.52
C GLN A 56 4.07 16.56 -20.57
N LEU A 57 3.58 17.16 -19.48
CA LEU A 57 3.37 18.62 -19.39
C LEU A 57 4.68 19.40 -19.44
N LEU A 58 5.76 18.86 -18.87
CA LEU A 58 7.10 19.46 -18.88
C LEU A 58 7.84 19.27 -20.21
N GLY A 59 7.26 18.56 -21.19
CA GLY A 59 7.88 18.29 -22.49
C GLY A 59 9.13 17.41 -22.43
N LEU A 60 9.40 16.80 -21.27
CA LEU A 60 10.52 15.91 -21.07
C LEU A 60 10.20 14.59 -21.78
N ARG A 61 10.99 14.24 -22.81
CA ARG A 61 10.90 12.93 -23.48
C ARG A 61 11.50 11.84 -22.60
N PHE A 62 10.87 11.62 -21.45
CA PHE A 62 11.15 10.45 -20.62
C PHE A 62 10.51 9.24 -21.28
N SER A 63 11.23 8.12 -21.35
CA SER A 63 10.67 6.89 -21.93
C SER A 63 9.49 6.42 -21.09
N ALA A 64 8.27 6.73 -21.54
CA ALA A 64 7.02 6.35 -20.85
C ALA A 64 6.84 4.83 -20.74
N THR A 65 7.66 4.05 -21.45
CA THR A 65 7.65 2.59 -21.44
C THR A 65 7.94 2.01 -20.07
N LEU A 66 8.88 2.58 -19.30
CA LEU A 66 9.28 2.02 -18.00
C LEU A 66 8.17 2.18 -16.94
N PRO A 67 7.61 3.40 -16.71
CA PRO A 67 6.49 3.58 -15.79
C PRO A 67 5.26 2.77 -16.20
N PHE A 68 5.00 2.64 -17.50
CA PHE A 68 3.88 1.85 -18.00
C PHE A 68 4.06 0.35 -17.76
N ALA A 69 5.27 -0.19 -17.95
CA ALA A 69 5.56 -1.59 -17.62
C ALA A 69 5.33 -1.86 -16.12
N PHE A 70 5.73 -0.95 -15.25
CA PHE A 70 5.53 -1.07 -13.81
C PHE A 70 4.05 -1.01 -13.43
N GLN A 71 3.30 -0.09 -14.05
CA GLN A 71 1.85 -0.01 -13.92
C GLN A 71 1.19 -1.35 -14.29
N LEU A 72 1.59 -1.95 -15.43
CA LEU A 72 1.08 -3.23 -15.88
C LEU A 72 1.43 -4.38 -14.94
N LEU A 73 2.61 -4.39 -14.33
CA LEU A 73 2.99 -5.40 -13.35
C LEU A 73 2.16 -5.29 -12.08
N LEU A 74 1.97 -4.09 -11.54
CA LEU A 74 1.16 -3.87 -10.33
C LEU A 74 -0.31 -4.22 -10.55
N VAL A 75 -0.90 -3.72 -11.64
CA VAL A 75 -2.30 -4.00 -12.02
C VAL A 75 -2.46 -5.46 -12.42
N GLY A 76 -1.51 -6.03 -13.14
CA GLY A 76 -1.50 -7.44 -13.55
C GLY A 76 -1.45 -8.38 -12.36
N ASN A 77 -0.62 -8.10 -11.35
CA ASN A 77 -0.57 -8.87 -10.12
C ASN A 77 -1.89 -8.77 -9.34
N MET A 78 -2.51 -7.58 -9.31
CA MET A 78 -3.83 -7.39 -8.70
C MET A 78 -4.94 -8.12 -9.48
N LEU A 79 -4.90 -8.15 -10.81
CA LEU A 79 -5.86 -8.89 -11.62
C LEU A 79 -5.69 -10.41 -11.44
N LEU A 80 -4.44 -10.87 -11.34
CA LEU A 80 -4.13 -12.27 -11.03
C LEU A 80 -4.66 -12.64 -9.64
N TYR A 81 -4.57 -11.74 -8.66
CA TYR A 81 -5.18 -11.94 -7.35
C TYR A 81 -6.71 -12.07 -7.45
N VAL A 82 -7.38 -11.18 -8.17
CA VAL A 82 -8.85 -11.25 -8.35
C VAL A 82 -9.26 -12.57 -9.01
N ARG A 83 -8.44 -13.11 -9.92
CA ARG A 83 -8.70 -14.38 -10.61
C ARG A 83 -8.40 -15.62 -9.74
N THR A 84 -7.25 -15.63 -9.08
CA THR A 84 -6.75 -16.81 -8.33
C THR A 84 -7.24 -16.86 -6.90
N ARG A 85 -7.66 -15.71 -6.35
CA ARG A 85 -8.00 -15.46 -4.94
C ARG A 85 -6.90 -15.86 -3.95
N ASN A 86 -5.68 -16.09 -4.43
CA ASN A 86 -4.55 -16.46 -3.60
C ASN A 86 -3.91 -15.21 -2.99
N PHE A 87 -4.39 -14.86 -1.80
CA PHE A 87 -3.93 -13.66 -1.12
C PHE A 87 -2.48 -13.75 -0.65
N GLU A 88 -2.02 -14.93 -0.23
CA GLU A 88 -0.65 -15.15 0.23
C GLU A 88 0.37 -14.84 -0.88
N PHE A 89 0.12 -15.35 -2.09
CA PHE A 89 0.93 -15.05 -3.26
C PHE A 89 0.89 -13.56 -3.59
N PHE A 90 -0.32 -12.98 -3.71
CA PHE A 90 -0.49 -11.55 -4.01
C PHE A 90 0.24 -10.67 -3.01
N ARG A 91 0.18 -11.01 -1.72
CA ARG A 91 0.82 -10.26 -0.66
C ARG A 91 2.33 -10.22 -0.82
N ILE A 92 2.96 -11.37 -1.01
CA ILE A 92 4.42 -11.45 -1.16
C ILE A 92 4.87 -10.80 -2.47
N SER A 93 4.17 -11.08 -3.57
CA SER A 93 4.54 -10.52 -4.88
C SER A 93 4.36 -9.01 -4.92
N GLN A 94 3.29 -8.45 -4.33
CA GLN A 94 3.05 -7.00 -4.33
C GLN A 94 4.08 -6.25 -3.47
N LEU A 95 4.44 -6.79 -2.31
CA LEU A 95 5.52 -6.23 -1.48
C LEU A 95 6.87 -6.32 -2.20
N GLY A 96 7.12 -7.43 -2.92
CA GLY A 96 8.28 -7.56 -3.80
C GLY A 96 8.30 -6.49 -4.89
N LEU A 97 7.18 -6.26 -5.57
CA LEU A 97 7.07 -5.23 -6.60
C LEU A 97 7.32 -3.83 -6.02
N PHE A 98 6.78 -3.52 -4.83
CA PHE A 98 7.07 -2.26 -4.16
C PHE A 98 8.54 -2.11 -3.79
N LEU A 99 9.23 -3.19 -3.43
CA LEU A 99 10.65 -3.15 -3.09
C LEU A 99 11.54 -3.00 -4.32
N PHE A 100 11.36 -3.87 -5.32
CA PHE A 100 12.30 -4.03 -6.44
C PHE A 100 12.05 -3.04 -7.59
N LEU A 101 10.80 -2.70 -7.91
CA LEU A 101 10.53 -1.83 -9.06
C LEU A 101 11.20 -0.44 -8.91
N PRO A 102 11.13 0.24 -7.75
CA PRO A 102 11.79 1.53 -7.59
C PRO A 102 13.31 1.45 -7.70
N LEU A 103 13.92 0.35 -7.22
CA LEU A 103 15.36 0.10 -7.35
C LEU A 103 15.78 -0.12 -8.80
N VAL A 104 15.03 -0.96 -9.53
CA VAL A 104 15.27 -1.17 -10.96
C VAL A 104 15.12 0.14 -11.74
N ALA A 105 14.09 0.94 -11.45
CA ALA A 105 13.95 2.27 -12.05
C ALA A 105 15.16 3.16 -11.75
N GLN A 106 15.62 3.23 -10.50
CA GLN A 106 16.80 4.02 -10.18
C GLN A 106 18.02 3.57 -11.00
N TRP A 107 18.29 2.26 -11.05
CA TRP A 107 19.45 1.73 -11.79
C TRP A 107 19.36 1.98 -13.29
N THR A 108 18.15 1.96 -13.88
CA THR A 108 17.96 2.31 -15.29
C THR A 108 18.25 3.78 -15.59
N VAL A 109 18.03 4.67 -14.61
CA VAL A 109 18.32 6.11 -14.74
C VAL A 109 19.79 6.40 -14.43
N GLY A 110 20.43 5.57 -13.60
CA GLY A 110 21.88 5.53 -13.39
C GLY A 110 22.36 6.13 -12.07
N ASN A 111 21.61 7.03 -11.44
CA ASN A 111 21.93 7.48 -10.07
C ASN A 111 20.70 8.01 -9.30
N VAL A 112 20.81 8.09 -7.96
CA VAL A 112 19.77 8.60 -7.05
C VAL A 112 19.30 10.02 -7.41
N ILE A 113 20.21 10.89 -7.83
CA ILE A 113 19.91 12.31 -8.08
C ILE A 113 19.09 12.46 -9.36
N ALA A 114 19.56 11.89 -10.47
CA ALA A 114 18.87 11.89 -11.76
C ALA A 114 17.52 11.17 -11.68
N SER A 115 17.40 10.12 -10.86
CA SER A 115 16.12 9.47 -10.56
C SER A 115 15.27 10.22 -9.52
N SER A 116 15.74 11.37 -9.02
CA SER A 116 15.03 12.22 -8.06
C SER A 116 14.57 11.48 -6.81
N GLY A 117 15.36 10.51 -6.34
CA GLY A 117 15.03 9.71 -5.16
C GLY A 117 13.88 8.71 -5.35
N VAL A 118 13.63 8.21 -6.57
CA VAL A 118 12.61 7.17 -6.83
C VAL A 118 12.79 5.94 -5.91
N VAL A 119 14.00 5.62 -5.47
CA VAL A 119 14.23 4.55 -4.47
C VAL A 119 13.45 4.73 -3.17
N LEU A 120 13.05 5.96 -2.80
CA LEU A 120 12.22 6.20 -1.60
C LEU A 120 10.92 5.40 -1.61
N TRP A 121 10.35 5.13 -2.78
CA TRP A 121 9.12 4.33 -2.91
C TRP A 121 9.29 2.90 -2.41
N SER A 122 10.52 2.39 -2.38
CA SER A 122 10.80 1.03 -1.90
C SER A 122 10.52 0.84 -0.41
N VAL A 123 10.43 1.93 0.38
CA VAL A 123 10.05 1.87 1.80
C VAL A 123 8.60 1.42 2.00
N LEU A 124 7.76 1.49 0.96
CA LEU A 124 6.39 0.97 1.01
C LEU A 124 6.36 -0.54 1.22
N ALA A 125 7.42 -1.27 0.84
CA ALA A 125 7.51 -2.71 1.07
C ALA A 125 7.63 -3.06 2.56
N PRO A 126 8.60 -2.56 3.35
CA PRO A 126 8.65 -2.85 4.77
C PRO A 126 7.44 -2.29 5.53
N VAL A 127 6.94 -1.09 5.20
CA VAL A 127 5.73 -0.55 5.84
C VAL A 127 4.51 -1.43 5.53
N GLY A 128 4.35 -1.84 4.27
CA GLY A 128 3.31 -2.76 3.85
C GLY A 128 3.42 -4.10 4.57
N ALA A 129 4.63 -4.66 4.68
CA ALA A 129 4.88 -5.90 5.41
C ALA A 129 4.50 -5.79 6.89
N MET A 130 4.85 -4.68 7.55
CA MET A 130 4.49 -4.43 8.96
C MET A 130 2.98 -4.44 9.17
N LEU A 131 2.24 -3.84 8.24
CA LEU A 131 0.78 -3.76 8.31
C LEU A 131 0.07 -5.06 7.94
N CYS A 132 0.72 -5.95 7.19
CA CYS A 132 0.05 -7.06 6.50
C CYS A 132 0.51 -8.46 6.91
N ILE A 133 1.74 -8.57 7.38
CA ILE A 133 2.38 -9.83 7.78
C ILE A 133 2.75 -9.78 9.28
N GLY A 134 2.78 -8.58 9.85
CA GLY A 134 3.06 -8.33 11.25
C GLY A 134 4.50 -7.90 11.50
N VAL A 135 4.73 -7.36 12.69
CA VAL A 135 5.96 -6.61 13.04
C VAL A 135 7.22 -7.48 12.93
N ARG A 136 7.20 -8.72 13.41
CA ARG A 136 8.38 -9.59 13.41
C ARG A 136 8.80 -10.01 12.00
N GLN A 137 7.85 -10.37 11.15
CA GLN A 137 8.12 -10.81 9.77
C GLN A 137 8.50 -9.61 8.87
N SER A 138 8.01 -8.41 9.20
CA SER A 138 8.41 -7.16 8.54
C SER A 138 9.90 -6.84 8.70
N LEU A 139 10.58 -7.34 9.74
CA LEU A 139 12.01 -7.07 9.93
C LEU A 139 12.83 -7.59 8.74
N GLY A 140 12.49 -8.75 8.18
CA GLY A 140 13.16 -9.28 6.98
C GLY A 140 13.04 -8.33 5.78
N TRP A 141 11.86 -7.78 5.55
CA TRP A 141 11.61 -6.78 4.51
C TRP A 141 12.32 -5.45 4.78
N PHE A 142 12.40 -5.04 6.04
CA PHE A 142 13.15 -3.85 6.44
C PHE A 142 14.65 -4.02 6.22
N PHE A 143 15.23 -5.14 6.64
CA PHE A 143 16.64 -5.45 6.37
C PHE A 143 16.93 -5.54 4.87
N ALA A 144 16.07 -6.20 4.09
CA ALA A 144 16.19 -6.26 2.64
C ALA A 144 16.18 -4.85 2.03
N TRP A 145 15.24 -3.99 2.46
CA TRP A 145 15.17 -2.60 2.02
C TRP A 145 16.43 -1.79 2.38
N VAL A 146 16.91 -1.88 3.62
CA VAL A 146 18.14 -1.19 4.06
C VAL A 146 19.34 -1.66 3.25
N VAL A 147 19.54 -2.98 3.12
CA VAL A 147 20.68 -3.56 2.38
C VAL A 147 20.62 -3.15 0.92
N LEU A 148 19.49 -3.30 0.24
CA LEU A 148 19.35 -2.93 -1.17
C LEU A 148 19.54 -1.43 -1.40
N THR A 149 19.00 -0.58 -0.52
CA THR A 149 19.17 0.87 -0.60
C THR A 149 20.63 1.27 -0.38
N ALA A 150 21.29 0.68 0.63
CA ALA A 150 22.70 0.93 0.90
C ALA A 150 23.60 0.43 -0.23
N LEU A 151 23.34 -0.75 -0.79
CA LEU A 151 24.03 -1.27 -1.96
C LEU A 151 23.83 -0.36 -3.17
N SER A 152 22.59 0.10 -3.42
CA SER A 152 22.29 1.05 -4.50
C SER A 152 23.05 2.36 -4.33
N GLY A 153 23.08 2.92 -3.13
CA GLY A 153 23.84 4.13 -2.83
C GLY A 153 25.36 3.94 -2.89
N ALA A 154 25.86 2.77 -2.47
CA ALA A 154 27.27 2.43 -2.57
C ALA A 154 27.69 2.24 -4.03
N VAL A 155 26.90 1.54 -4.83
CA VAL A 155 27.11 1.39 -6.28
C VAL A 155 27.15 2.77 -6.95
N ASP A 156 26.19 3.64 -6.65
CA ASP A 156 26.19 5.02 -7.16
C ASP A 156 27.43 5.80 -6.70
N TYR A 157 27.90 5.61 -5.46
CA TYR A 157 29.09 6.29 -4.92
C TYR A 157 30.40 5.79 -5.53
N TYR A 158 30.57 4.48 -5.65
CA TYR A 158 31.79 3.86 -6.20
C TYR A 158 31.86 3.96 -7.73
N LEU A 159 30.72 4.03 -8.42
CA LEU A 159 30.65 4.28 -9.86
C LEU A 159 30.58 5.77 -10.21
N ALA A 160 30.64 6.67 -9.22
CA ALA A 160 30.70 8.13 -9.41
C ALA A 160 32.03 8.62 -10.01
N ASP A 161 32.80 7.74 -10.67
CA ASP A 161 34.01 8.09 -11.39
C ASP A 161 33.67 9.09 -12.53
N PRO A 162 34.40 10.20 -12.66
CA PRO A 162 34.09 11.26 -13.63
C PRO A 162 34.20 10.83 -15.10
N VAL A 163 34.70 9.62 -15.38
CA VAL A 163 34.76 9.01 -16.72
C VAL A 163 33.41 8.41 -17.15
N PHE A 164 32.57 7.99 -16.20
CA PHE A 164 31.23 7.43 -16.45
C PHE A 164 30.08 8.37 -16.04
N GLY A 165 30.40 9.51 -15.41
CA GLY A 165 29.46 10.56 -15.03
C GLY A 165 28.84 11.29 -16.21
N GLN A 166 27.98 10.61 -16.99
CA GLN A 166 27.00 11.30 -17.79
C GLN A 166 26.03 11.99 -16.83
N HIS A 167 26.19 13.31 -16.71
CA HIS A 167 25.13 14.16 -16.18
C HIS A 167 23.89 13.87 -17.05
N GLY A 168 22.95 13.10 -16.51
CA GLY A 168 21.64 12.96 -17.15
C GLY A 168 21.10 14.37 -17.45
N PRO A 169 20.40 14.58 -18.57
CA PRO A 169 20.02 15.90 -19.07
C PRO A 169 19.01 16.67 -18.20
N VAL A 170 18.73 16.21 -16.97
CA VAL A 170 17.74 16.78 -16.07
C VAL A 170 18.40 17.85 -15.20
N PRO A 171 17.98 19.13 -15.29
CA PRO A 171 18.54 20.20 -14.47
C PRO A 171 18.38 19.90 -12.97
N GLU A 172 19.40 20.23 -12.17
CA GLU A 172 19.40 20.00 -10.71
C GLU A 172 18.16 20.55 -10.01
N ARG A 173 17.67 21.72 -10.46
CA ARG A 173 16.44 22.34 -9.94
C ARG A 173 15.20 21.47 -10.16
N VAL A 174 15.13 20.79 -11.30
CA VAL A 174 14.03 19.85 -11.61
C VAL A 174 14.15 18.63 -10.72
N SER A 175 15.34 18.05 -10.60
CA SER A 175 15.60 16.92 -9.68
C SER A 175 15.18 17.22 -8.24
N LEU A 176 15.48 18.41 -7.71
CA LEU A 176 15.11 18.80 -6.35
C LEU A 176 13.58 18.86 -6.15
N VAL A 177 12.85 19.44 -7.11
CA VAL A 177 11.39 19.50 -7.07
C VAL A 177 10.80 18.08 -7.12
N PHE A 178 11.32 17.24 -8.01
CA PHE A 178 10.88 15.85 -8.13
C PHE A 178 11.21 15.03 -6.87
N PHE A 179 12.34 15.27 -6.23
CA PHE A 179 12.69 14.67 -4.93
C PHE A 179 11.68 15.06 -3.84
N ALA A 180 11.35 16.35 -3.73
CA ALA A 180 10.34 16.82 -2.79
C ALA A 180 8.96 16.18 -3.06
N LEU A 181 8.57 16.07 -4.33
CA LEU A 181 7.32 15.40 -4.73
C LEU A 181 7.33 13.90 -4.40
N ASN A 182 8.42 13.18 -4.69
CA ASN A 182 8.57 11.77 -4.33
C ASN A 182 8.45 11.57 -2.82
N PHE A 183 9.13 12.40 -2.04
CA PHE A 183 9.07 12.34 -0.58
C PHE A 183 7.65 12.59 -0.06
N ILE A 184 6.99 13.66 -0.52
CA ILE A 184 5.60 13.97 -0.13
C ILE A 184 4.66 12.84 -0.50
N ALA A 185 4.79 12.27 -1.70
CA ALA A 185 3.94 11.18 -2.16
C ALA A 185 4.10 9.93 -1.30
N VAL A 186 5.34 9.49 -1.03
CA VAL A 186 5.63 8.32 -0.19
C VAL A 186 5.10 8.52 1.23
N VAL A 187 5.38 9.67 1.85
CA VAL A 187 4.89 9.99 3.20
C VAL A 187 3.37 10.02 3.24
N SER A 188 2.71 10.59 2.22
CA SER A 188 1.24 10.64 2.15
C SER A 188 0.62 9.26 2.04
N ILE A 189 1.21 8.35 1.25
CA ILE A 189 0.74 6.96 1.13
C ILE A 189 0.89 6.23 2.47
N ILE A 190 2.06 6.34 3.10
CA ILE A 190 2.30 5.73 4.42
C ILE A 190 1.29 6.25 5.44
N TYR A 191 1.10 7.58 5.49
CA TYR A 191 0.13 8.20 6.39
C TYR A 191 -1.29 7.70 6.13
N ALA A 192 -1.72 7.64 4.87
CA ALA A 192 -3.05 7.14 4.50
C ALA A 192 -3.24 5.66 4.91
N LEU A 193 -2.22 4.82 4.69
CA LEU A 193 -2.25 3.41 5.11
C LEU A 193 -2.33 3.27 6.62
N MET A 194 -1.52 4.02 7.37
CA MET A 194 -1.55 4.02 8.83
C MET A 194 -2.88 4.54 9.37
N PHE A 195 -3.37 5.66 8.84
CA PHE A 195 -4.65 6.24 9.23
C PHE A 195 -5.79 5.24 9.01
N PHE A 196 -5.83 4.60 7.84
CA PHE A 196 -6.81 3.56 7.55
C PHE A 196 -6.68 2.37 8.50
N ALA A 197 -5.46 1.89 8.75
CA ALA A 197 -5.21 0.77 9.66
C ALA A 197 -5.66 1.07 11.09
N VAL A 198 -5.35 2.27 11.61
CA VAL A 198 -5.73 2.71 12.96
C VAL A 198 -7.25 2.83 13.08
N GLU A 199 -7.90 3.48 12.12
CA GLU A 199 -9.35 3.66 12.15
C GLU A 199 -10.12 2.33 12.02
N GLN A 200 -9.64 1.40 11.18
CA GLN A 200 -10.24 0.07 11.10
C GLN A 200 -10.05 -0.75 12.38
N LYS A 201 -8.86 -0.71 12.98
CA LYS A 201 -8.60 -1.39 14.26
C LYS A 201 -9.49 -0.86 15.38
N ARG A 202 -9.65 0.46 15.46
CA ARG A 202 -10.55 1.11 16.43
C ARG A 202 -11.98 0.60 16.30
N ARG A 203 -12.52 0.54 15.07
CA ARG A 203 -13.88 0.02 14.81
C ARG A 203 -14.05 -1.46 15.18
N ILE A 204 -13.04 -2.28 14.93
CA ILE A 204 -13.06 -3.70 15.32
C ILE A 204 -13.06 -3.83 16.85
N GLN A 205 -12.23 -3.05 17.54
CA GLN A 205 -12.18 -3.02 19.01
C GLN A 205 -13.51 -2.56 19.62
N GLU A 206 -14.10 -1.47 19.12
CA GLU A 206 -15.41 -0.97 19.58
C GLU A 206 -16.50 -2.03 19.43
N LYS A 207 -16.54 -2.77 18.32
CA LYS A 207 -17.49 -3.87 18.11
C LYS A 207 -17.26 -5.04 19.07
N LEU A 208 -16.00 -5.41 19.30
CA LEU A 208 -15.66 -6.48 20.25
C LEU A 208 -16.08 -6.12 21.68
N GLU A 209 -15.88 -4.86 22.09
CA GLU A 209 -16.33 -4.38 23.39
C GLU A 209 -17.86 -4.38 23.51
N GLN A 210 -18.59 -3.97 22.46
CA GLN A 210 -20.05 -4.02 22.45
C GLN A 210 -20.58 -5.45 22.62
N SER A 211 -20.08 -6.40 21.83
CA SER A 211 -20.49 -7.80 21.94
C SER A 211 -20.16 -8.40 23.32
N ARG A 212 -19.01 -8.04 23.91
CA ARG A 212 -18.69 -8.46 25.29
C ARG A 212 -19.71 -7.92 26.31
N ARG A 213 -20.05 -6.64 26.22
CA ARG A 213 -21.06 -6.00 27.10
C ARG A 213 -22.45 -6.58 26.94
N GLU A 214 -22.81 -7.05 25.75
CA GLU A 214 -24.10 -7.73 25.51
C GLU A 214 -24.13 -9.12 26.14
N ILE A 215 -23.04 -9.88 26.01
CA ILE A 215 -22.89 -11.20 26.65
C ILE A 215 -22.91 -11.10 28.17
N GLU A 216 -22.22 -10.10 28.74
CA GLU A 216 -22.23 -9.85 30.20
C GLU A 216 -23.64 -9.51 30.68
N ARG A 217 -24.35 -8.61 30.01
CA ARG A 217 -25.74 -8.27 30.35
C ARG A 217 -26.69 -9.46 30.26
N ALA A 218 -26.52 -10.32 29.26
CA ALA A 218 -27.33 -11.53 29.12
C ALA A 218 -27.07 -12.54 30.25
N LYS A 219 -25.82 -12.69 30.68
CA LYS A 219 -25.46 -13.53 31.84
C LYS A 219 -26.05 -12.99 33.14
N ASP A 220 -25.89 -11.69 33.41
CA ASP A 220 -26.45 -11.07 34.61
C ASP A 220 -27.98 -11.20 34.70
N ALA A 221 -28.66 -11.09 33.55
CA ALA A 221 -30.11 -11.29 33.47
C ALA A 221 -30.51 -12.75 33.76
N ALA A 222 -29.76 -13.71 33.21
CA ALA A 222 -29.99 -15.13 33.47
C ALA A 222 -29.76 -15.49 34.95
N ASP A 223 -28.67 -15.01 35.55
CA ASP A 223 -28.35 -15.28 36.96
C ASP A 223 -29.41 -14.71 37.90
N LYS A 224 -29.92 -13.50 37.62
CA LYS A 224 -31.05 -12.91 38.36
C LYS A 224 -32.33 -13.74 38.24
N LEU A 225 -32.63 -14.23 37.03
CA LEU A 225 -33.79 -15.10 36.80
C LEU A 225 -33.66 -16.42 37.59
N PHE A 226 -32.50 -17.09 37.51
CA PHE A 226 -32.25 -18.32 38.27
C PHE A 226 -32.34 -18.08 39.79
N GLY A 227 -31.76 -16.98 40.28
CA GLY A 227 -31.87 -16.60 41.69
C GLY A 227 -33.30 -16.36 42.14
N SER A 228 -34.15 -15.79 41.28
CA SER A 228 -35.57 -15.55 41.61
C SER A 228 -36.46 -16.79 41.59
N MET A 229 -36.05 -17.88 40.92
CA MET A 229 -36.82 -19.14 40.89
C MET A 229 -36.48 -20.10 42.04
N LEU A 230 -35.38 -19.87 42.75
CA LEU A 230 -34.89 -20.70 43.86
C LEU A 230 -35.36 -20.21 45.25
N LEU A 231 -36.09 -19.09 45.31
CA LEU A 231 -36.71 -18.48 46.50
C LEU A 231 -38.23 -18.59 46.42
#